data_AF-A0A831X6Y9-F1
#
_entry.id   AF-A0A831X6Y9-F1
#
_cell.length_a   1.000
_cell.length_b   1.000
_cell.length_c   1.000
_cell.angle_alpha   90.00
_cell.angle_beta   90.00
_cell.angle_gamma   90.00
#
_symmetry.space_group_name_H-M   'P 1'
#
loop_
_entity.id
_entity.type
_entity.pdbx_description
1 polymer ?
#
loop_
_entity_poly.entity_id
_entity_poly.type
_entity_poly.pdbx_seq_one_letter_code
_entity_poly.pdbx_strand_id
1 'polypeptide(L)'
;MNRSLPEPLRRYYATPSLLERDACGVGFVADLHGRRSHRILRQAIEAVKNCTHRGACSADGKSGDGAGVLTQIPRRLLMRHLRESAREALGRPEDLAVAMLFLPQAEAAATFCRNTMRDTLVRAGFTPLATREVPVDREQLGEFARRTCPRIEQLLVARPSEMPDDECERALYHARRCAERAALQRGIADFYVPSCSARTVVYKGLMVAPQLDRFFLDLADPEYETAIAVFHQRYSTNTFPTWFLAQPFRFLAHNGEINTLQGNVNWMAAREPELQSPLWLRRLKDLFPIIQKGGSDSAMLDNVLELLVNSGRGLLHAMMMLVPEAYQQSDDLDEEIRACFEYHATIMEPWDGPAFIAFSDGLTAAATLDRNGLRPARYWVARDGTVIVGSEAGLVRIPQRDIVAKGRLGPGQMIAVDTERQALLTNETIKREIARRQPYRAWISTHMIRPHEIGVPEAASGAVDWSGEELVRRQKCFGYGSEDLDRILTPMLLESKEPVGAMGDDTPLAVLSEKPQLLYRYFKQRFAQVTNPPIDPLRERLVMSLNTAVGPRACLLDEVDDAARLIKFQSPILTTAEFGWLRRAAALDPRFAHREIDCTFPVAEGPEGLATAVERICQEAEAAVDAGCSL
;
A
#
# COMPACT_ATOMS: atom_id res chain seq x y z
N MET A 1 -10.33 -16.58 -59.44
CA MET A 1 -9.28 -16.89 -58.46
C MET A 1 -9.82 -16.48 -57.09
N ASN A 2 -10.66 -17.27 -56.42
CA ASN A 2 -10.27 -18.44 -55.62
C ASN A 2 -8.91 -18.29 -54.93
N ARG A 3 -8.88 -17.54 -53.82
CA ARG A 3 -8.10 -17.88 -52.63
C ARG A 3 -8.92 -17.56 -51.38
N SER A 4 -9.31 -18.64 -50.73
CA SER A 4 -9.88 -18.77 -49.39
C SER A 4 -9.09 -18.00 -48.34
N LEU A 5 -9.77 -17.14 -47.56
CA LEU A 5 -9.28 -16.64 -46.28
C LEU A 5 -9.51 -17.72 -45.20
N PRO A 6 -8.56 -17.94 -44.28
CA PRO A 6 -8.66 -18.96 -43.25
C PRO A 6 -9.69 -18.60 -42.15
N GLU A 7 -10.51 -19.57 -41.75
CA GLU A 7 -11.23 -19.54 -40.46
C GLU A 7 -10.20 -19.58 -39.33
N PRO A 8 -10.21 -18.60 -38.40
CA PRO A 8 -11.04 -18.74 -37.20
C PRO A 8 -11.51 -17.39 -36.62
N LEU A 9 -12.75 -16.96 -36.91
CA LEU A 9 -13.35 -15.76 -36.30
C LEU A 9 -14.81 -15.99 -35.83
N ARG A 10 -15.13 -17.20 -35.37
CA ARG A 10 -16.43 -17.55 -34.79
C ARG A 10 -16.35 -18.19 -33.39
N ARG A 11 -15.63 -17.54 -32.48
CA ARG A 11 -15.68 -17.87 -31.04
C ARG A 11 -15.80 -16.69 -30.06
N TYR A 12 -16.08 -15.47 -30.54
CA TYR A 12 -16.13 -14.27 -29.68
C TYR A 12 -17.51 -13.74 -29.30
N TYR A 13 -18.58 -14.50 -29.52
CA TYR A 13 -19.90 -14.11 -29.01
C TYR A 13 -20.56 -15.30 -28.31
N ALA A 14 -20.13 -15.53 -27.09
CA ALA A 14 -20.92 -16.22 -26.09
C ALA A 14 -20.86 -15.39 -24.81
N THR A 15 -21.81 -14.47 -24.68
CA THR A 15 -22.09 -13.78 -23.42
C THR A 15 -23.21 -14.54 -22.72
N PRO A 16 -22.94 -15.44 -21.77
CA PRO A 16 -23.74 -15.46 -20.57
C PRO A 16 -23.26 -14.30 -19.72
N SER A 17 -24.15 -13.34 -19.45
CA SER A 17 -23.97 -12.33 -18.42
C SER A 17 -23.84 -13.03 -17.06
N LEU A 18 -22.66 -13.56 -16.74
CA LEU A 18 -22.27 -13.80 -15.38
C LEU A 18 -21.97 -12.42 -14.80
N LEU A 19 -22.77 -12.02 -13.83
CA LEU A 19 -22.49 -10.88 -12.96
C LEU A 19 -21.10 -11.09 -12.34
N GLU A 20 -20.08 -10.56 -12.99
CA GLU A 20 -18.74 -10.45 -12.42
C GLU A 20 -18.83 -9.52 -11.22
N ARG A 21 -18.63 -10.10 -10.03
CA ARG A 21 -18.62 -9.38 -8.76
C ARG A 21 -17.20 -9.42 -8.25
N ASP A 22 -16.44 -8.37 -8.56
CA ASP A 22 -15.14 -8.16 -7.94
C ASP A 22 -15.35 -7.72 -6.48
N ALA A 23 -15.30 -8.67 -5.55
CA ALA A 23 -15.26 -8.35 -4.14
C ALA A 23 -14.69 -9.49 -3.30
N CYS A 24 -13.50 -9.32 -2.74
CA CYS A 24 -12.95 -10.19 -1.69
C CYS A 24 -13.77 -10.09 -0.39
N GLY A 25 -13.68 -11.13 0.45
CA GLY A 25 -14.18 -11.08 1.82
C GLY A 25 -13.06 -10.70 2.77
N VAL A 26 -13.22 -9.63 3.54
CA VAL A 26 -12.19 -9.17 4.50
C VAL A 26 -12.84 -8.64 5.78
N GLY A 27 -12.11 -8.72 6.88
CA GLY A 27 -12.54 -8.19 8.17
C GLY A 27 -11.71 -8.69 9.33
N PHE A 28 -12.17 -8.38 10.54
CA PHE A 28 -11.61 -8.93 11.78
C PHE A 28 -12.68 -9.24 12.82
N VAL A 29 -12.33 -10.15 13.72
CA VAL A 29 -13.05 -10.42 14.97
C VAL A 29 -12.08 -10.18 16.13
N ALA A 30 -12.51 -9.42 17.13
CA ALA A 30 -11.70 -9.14 18.32
C ALA A 30 -12.53 -9.22 19.60
N ASP A 31 -11.91 -9.62 20.71
CA ASP A 31 -12.46 -9.47 22.06
C ASP A 31 -12.01 -8.14 22.66
N LEU A 32 -12.96 -7.25 22.95
CA LEU A 32 -12.71 -5.91 23.50
C LEU A 32 -11.90 -5.93 24.81
N HIS A 33 -12.00 -7.00 25.59
CA HIS A 33 -11.30 -7.14 26.86
C HIS A 33 -9.99 -7.94 26.75
N GLY A 34 -9.56 -8.28 25.53
CA GLY A 34 -8.32 -9.03 25.28
C GLY A 34 -8.36 -10.49 25.72
N ARG A 35 -9.55 -11.04 26.01
CA ARG A 35 -9.66 -12.43 26.47
C ARG A 35 -9.46 -13.38 25.30
N ARG A 36 -8.44 -14.23 25.42
CA ARG A 36 -8.10 -15.22 24.39
C ARG A 36 -9.05 -16.41 24.49
N SER A 37 -9.62 -16.81 23.37
CA SER A 37 -10.45 -18.02 23.30
C SER A 37 -10.51 -18.57 21.88
N HIS A 38 -10.74 -19.88 21.76
CA HIS A 38 -10.98 -20.51 20.47
C HIS A 38 -12.26 -19.99 19.78
N ARG A 39 -13.19 -19.39 20.54
CA ARG A 39 -14.42 -18.79 20.01
C ARG A 39 -14.12 -17.68 18.99
N ILE A 40 -13.14 -16.80 19.27
CA ILE A 40 -12.78 -15.69 18.36
C ILE A 40 -12.29 -16.24 17.02
N LEU A 41 -11.43 -17.26 17.05
CA LEU A 41 -10.95 -17.93 15.84
C LEU A 41 -12.12 -18.56 15.06
N ARG A 42 -12.99 -19.32 15.73
CA ARG A 42 -14.16 -19.93 15.06
C ARG A 42 -15.08 -18.91 14.41
N GLN A 43 -15.30 -17.76 15.05
CA GLN A 43 -16.10 -16.67 14.49
C GLN A 43 -15.43 -16.05 13.26
N ALA A 44 -14.11 -15.84 13.28
CA ALA A 44 -13.38 -15.36 12.11
C ALA A 44 -13.40 -16.38 10.95
N ILE A 45 -13.29 -17.67 11.25
CA ILE A 45 -13.41 -18.75 10.26
C ILE A 45 -14.84 -18.83 9.70
N GLU A 46 -15.87 -18.71 10.54
CA GLU A 46 -17.27 -18.61 10.11
C GLU A 46 -17.47 -17.40 9.18
N ALA A 47 -16.92 -16.24 9.57
CA ALA A 47 -17.00 -15.01 8.79
C ALA A 47 -16.40 -15.17 7.38
N VAL A 48 -15.18 -15.70 7.28
CA VAL A 48 -14.52 -15.88 5.97
C VAL A 48 -15.22 -16.96 5.14
N LYS A 49 -15.75 -18.02 5.76
CA LYS A 49 -16.59 -19.02 5.07
C LYS A 49 -17.85 -18.40 4.49
N ASN A 50 -18.48 -17.49 5.21
CA ASN A 50 -19.67 -16.77 4.75
C ASN A 50 -19.35 -15.74 3.66
N CYS A 51 -18.07 -15.48 3.36
CA CYS A 51 -17.62 -14.71 2.20
C CYS A 51 -17.31 -15.57 0.96
N THR A 52 -17.65 -16.87 0.95
CA THR A 52 -17.28 -17.74 -0.20
C THR A 52 -17.96 -17.31 -1.50
N HIS A 53 -19.17 -16.73 -1.45
CA HIS A 53 -19.86 -16.18 -2.64
C HIS A 53 -19.17 -14.97 -3.27
N ARG A 54 -18.13 -14.47 -2.62
CA ARG A 54 -17.25 -13.36 -3.00
C ARG A 54 -15.88 -13.82 -3.49
N GLY A 55 -15.53 -15.08 -3.26
CA GLY A 55 -14.28 -15.67 -3.75
C GLY A 55 -14.43 -16.32 -5.13
N ALA A 56 -13.33 -16.42 -5.86
CA ALA A 56 -13.28 -17.29 -7.03
C ALA A 56 -13.15 -18.74 -6.57
N CYS A 57 -13.95 -19.62 -7.16
CA CYS A 57 -13.88 -21.06 -6.94
C CYS A 57 -13.70 -21.75 -8.30
N SER A 58 -12.71 -22.62 -8.40
CA SER A 58 -12.51 -23.45 -9.58
C SER A 58 -13.59 -24.52 -9.70
N ALA A 59 -13.71 -25.14 -10.88
CA ALA A 59 -14.68 -26.20 -11.12
C ALA A 59 -14.53 -27.43 -10.20
N ASP A 60 -13.37 -27.62 -9.57
CA ASP A 60 -13.11 -28.70 -8.61
C ASP A 60 -13.73 -28.46 -7.21
N GLY A 61 -14.30 -27.28 -6.96
CA GLY A 61 -14.94 -26.91 -5.69
C GLY A 61 -13.97 -26.76 -4.51
N LYS A 62 -12.65 -26.91 -4.73
CA LYS A 62 -11.61 -26.90 -3.69
C LYS A 62 -10.56 -25.82 -3.92
N SER A 63 -10.19 -25.60 -5.18
CA SER A 63 -9.21 -24.58 -5.56
C SER A 63 -9.87 -23.20 -5.56
N GLY A 64 -9.24 -22.26 -4.86
CA GLY A 64 -9.62 -20.85 -4.83
C GLY A 64 -8.38 -19.96 -4.81
N ASP A 65 -8.55 -18.67 -5.02
CA ASP A 65 -7.44 -17.71 -5.22
C ASP A 65 -6.66 -17.38 -3.94
N GLY A 66 -7.12 -17.86 -2.79
CA GLY A 66 -6.44 -17.78 -1.52
C GLY A 66 -7.38 -17.45 -0.36
N ALA A 67 -7.15 -18.12 0.78
CA ALA A 67 -7.83 -17.86 2.02
C ALA A 67 -6.82 -17.85 3.18
N GLY A 68 -7.12 -17.12 4.24
CA GLY A 68 -6.27 -17.12 5.41
C GLY A 68 -6.80 -16.35 6.60
N VAL A 69 -6.08 -16.50 7.70
CA VAL A 69 -6.31 -15.81 8.97
C VAL A 69 -4.97 -15.41 9.59
N LEU A 70 -4.92 -14.18 10.10
CA LEU A 70 -3.88 -13.68 10.99
C LEU A 70 -4.45 -13.67 12.41
N THR A 71 -3.72 -14.24 13.35
CA THR A 71 -4.12 -14.32 14.77
C THR A 71 -2.96 -13.92 15.66
N GLN A 72 -3.23 -13.80 16.97
CA GLN A 72 -2.16 -13.85 17.96
C GLN A 72 -1.58 -15.28 18.01
N ILE A 73 -0.29 -15.40 18.36
CA ILE A 73 0.36 -16.70 18.51
C ILE A 73 -0.42 -17.59 19.50
N PRO A 74 -0.82 -18.82 19.10
CA PRO A 74 -1.56 -19.76 19.94
C PRO A 74 -0.64 -20.44 20.95
N ARG A 75 -0.20 -19.66 21.94
CA ARG A 75 0.82 -20.07 22.93
C ARG A 75 0.48 -21.40 23.60
N ARG A 76 -0.78 -21.61 24.00
CA ARG A 76 -1.20 -22.85 24.67
C ARG A 76 -0.93 -24.08 23.80
N LEU A 77 -1.38 -24.06 22.54
CA LEU A 77 -1.13 -25.11 21.55
C LEU A 77 0.36 -25.38 21.34
N LEU A 78 1.16 -24.32 21.15
CA LEU A 78 2.59 -24.46 20.84
C LEU A 78 3.41 -24.89 22.06
N MET A 79 3.04 -24.44 23.26
CA MET A 79 3.67 -24.88 24.50
C MET A 79 3.39 -26.35 24.79
N ARG A 80 2.19 -26.85 24.46
CA ARG A 80 1.90 -28.30 24.51
C ARG A 80 2.87 -29.07 23.60
N HIS A 81 3.02 -28.63 22.36
CA HIS A 81 3.94 -29.26 21.40
C HIS A 81 5.41 -29.25 21.87
N LEU A 82 5.88 -28.14 22.46
CA LEU A 82 7.24 -28.05 23.01
C LEU A 82 7.47 -29.05 24.16
N ARG A 83 6.50 -29.22 25.06
CA ARG A 83 6.57 -30.18 26.17
C ARG A 83 6.63 -31.62 25.68
N GLU A 84 5.83 -31.96 24.67
CA GLU A 84 5.79 -33.30 24.07
C GLU A 84 7.11 -33.65 23.34
N SER A 85 7.81 -32.63 22.82
CA SER A 85 9.04 -32.80 22.04
C SER A 85 10.32 -32.94 22.88
N ALA A 86 10.21 -33.03 24.22
CA ALA A 86 11.32 -33.15 25.19
C ALA A 86 12.42 -32.06 25.08
N ARG A 87 12.08 -30.87 24.59
CA ARG A 87 13.02 -29.74 24.42
C ARG A 87 13.01 -28.79 25.61
N GLU A 88 14.02 -27.92 25.68
CA GLU A 88 14.23 -26.92 26.72
C GLU A 88 12.94 -26.21 27.16
N ALA A 89 12.79 -26.06 28.48
CA ALA A 89 11.64 -25.37 29.06
C ALA A 89 11.77 -23.86 28.81
N LEU A 90 10.90 -23.32 27.95
CA LEU A 90 10.71 -21.87 27.86
C LEU A 90 10.17 -21.35 29.20
N GLY A 91 10.87 -20.38 29.80
CA GLY A 91 10.50 -19.85 31.12
C GLY A 91 9.14 -19.16 31.13
N ARG A 92 8.85 -18.33 30.11
CA ARG A 92 7.58 -17.62 29.95
C ARG A 92 7.00 -17.86 28.56
N PRO A 93 5.74 -18.32 28.41
CA PRO A 93 5.09 -18.46 27.11
C PRO A 93 5.13 -17.20 26.23
N GLU A 94 5.21 -16.03 26.86
CA GLU A 94 5.26 -14.70 26.26
C GLU A 94 6.52 -14.49 25.44
N ASP A 95 7.62 -15.13 25.85
CA ASP A 95 8.92 -15.07 25.18
C ASP A 95 8.98 -15.98 23.92
N LEU A 96 7.89 -16.69 23.60
CA LEU A 96 7.81 -17.51 22.39
C LEU A 96 7.62 -16.61 21.16
N ALA A 97 8.55 -16.72 20.21
CA ALA A 97 8.39 -16.21 18.86
C ALA A 97 8.30 -17.35 17.83
N VAL A 98 7.60 -17.07 16.74
CA VAL A 98 7.30 -18.06 15.69
C VAL A 98 7.66 -17.46 14.33
N ALA A 99 8.46 -18.19 13.56
CA ALA A 99 8.59 -17.97 12.12
C ALA A 99 7.81 -19.04 11.37
N MET A 100 6.71 -18.65 10.74
CA MET A 100 5.95 -19.49 9.81
C MET A 100 6.67 -19.47 8.46
N LEU A 101 7.03 -20.64 7.92
CA LEU A 101 7.83 -20.78 6.72
C LEU A 101 7.08 -21.56 5.65
N PHE A 102 7.06 -21.00 4.44
CA PHE A 102 6.81 -21.73 3.20
C PHE A 102 8.15 -22.04 2.56
N LEU A 103 8.54 -23.31 2.64
CA LEU A 103 9.80 -23.81 2.12
C LEU A 103 9.60 -24.47 0.74
N PRO A 104 10.62 -24.42 -0.13
CA PRO A 104 10.64 -25.15 -1.39
C PRO A 104 10.32 -26.64 -1.22
N GLN A 105 9.74 -27.27 -2.24
CA GLN A 105 9.49 -28.72 -2.20
C GLN A 105 10.80 -29.54 -2.23
N ALA A 106 11.81 -29.03 -2.93
CA ALA A 106 13.13 -29.66 -3.02
C ALA A 106 13.87 -29.61 -1.68
N GLU A 107 14.25 -30.77 -1.14
CA GLU A 107 14.78 -30.88 0.23
C GLU A 107 16.07 -30.09 0.46
N ALA A 108 16.97 -30.03 -0.54
CA ALA A 108 18.21 -29.26 -0.44
C ALA A 108 17.94 -27.76 -0.30
N ALA A 109 17.00 -27.21 -1.09
CA ALA A 109 16.61 -25.81 -1.02
C ALA A 109 15.82 -25.51 0.27
N ALA A 110 14.94 -26.42 0.69
CA ALA A 110 14.22 -26.33 1.97
C ALA A 110 15.19 -26.28 3.15
N THR A 111 16.18 -27.19 3.19
CA THR A 111 17.20 -27.24 4.24
C THR A 111 18.04 -25.97 4.28
N PHE A 112 18.46 -25.46 3.12
CA PHE A 112 19.17 -24.18 3.05
C PHE A 112 18.34 -23.03 3.63
N CYS A 113 17.08 -22.88 3.22
CA CYS A 113 16.21 -21.78 3.68
C CYS A 113 15.90 -21.88 5.18
N ARG A 114 15.60 -23.10 5.66
CA ARG A 114 15.35 -23.38 7.08
C ARG A 114 16.56 -23.04 7.94
N ASN A 115 17.76 -23.46 7.52
CA ASN A 115 19.00 -23.16 8.24
C ASN A 115 19.32 -21.67 8.19
N THR A 116 19.15 -21.03 7.03
CA THR A 116 19.35 -19.58 6.89
C THR A 116 18.43 -18.77 7.81
N MET A 117 17.16 -19.15 7.90
CA MET A 117 16.22 -18.53 8.83
C MET A 117 16.64 -18.77 10.30
N ARG A 118 17.04 -20.00 10.64
CA ARG A 118 17.55 -20.30 11.99
C ARG A 118 18.78 -19.45 12.32
N ASP A 119 19.75 -19.36 11.41
CA ASP A 119 21.00 -18.66 11.63
C ASP A 119 20.81 -17.15 11.75
N THR A 120 19.90 -16.57 10.98
CA THR A 120 19.54 -15.14 11.11
C THR A 120 18.88 -14.84 12.45
N LEU A 121 17.98 -15.71 12.94
CA LEU A 121 17.37 -15.59 14.27
C LEU A 121 18.41 -15.72 15.40
N VAL A 122 19.32 -16.69 15.30
CA VAL A 122 20.41 -16.87 16.28
C VAL A 122 21.33 -15.65 16.31
N ARG A 123 21.70 -15.09 15.14
CA ARG A 123 22.47 -13.84 15.07
C ARG A 123 21.73 -12.63 15.66
N ALA A 124 20.40 -12.65 15.63
CA ALA A 124 19.56 -11.65 16.27
C ALA A 124 19.36 -11.90 17.78
N GLY A 125 19.97 -12.96 18.34
CA GLY A 125 19.96 -13.29 19.77
C GLY A 125 18.89 -14.30 20.18
N PHE A 126 18.04 -14.76 19.28
CA PHE A 126 16.98 -15.72 19.61
C PHE A 126 17.53 -17.14 19.77
N THR A 127 17.04 -17.86 20.78
CA THR A 127 17.41 -19.27 21.01
C THR A 127 16.45 -20.21 20.27
N PRO A 128 16.91 -21.04 19.33
CA PRO A 128 16.05 -22.00 18.66
C PRO A 128 15.52 -23.07 19.63
N LEU A 129 14.20 -23.17 19.74
CA LEU A 129 13.54 -24.18 20.57
C LEU A 129 13.22 -25.41 19.72
N ALA A 130 12.40 -25.25 18.68
CA ALA A 130 11.92 -26.36 17.87
C ALA A 130 11.72 -25.99 16.40
N THR A 131 11.84 -26.99 15.54
CA THR A 131 11.26 -26.96 14.19
C THR A 131 10.06 -27.88 14.20
N ARG A 132 8.89 -27.32 13.87
CA ARG A 132 7.60 -27.99 13.88
C ARG A 132 7.05 -28.05 12.47
N GLU A 133 6.79 -29.24 11.95
CA GLU A 133 5.98 -29.39 10.74
C GLU A 133 4.53 -29.04 11.08
N VAL A 134 3.91 -28.15 10.31
CA VAL A 134 2.53 -27.73 10.57
C VAL A 134 1.60 -28.87 10.14
N PRO A 135 0.72 -29.36 11.03
CA PRO A 135 -0.16 -30.47 10.69
C PRO A 135 -1.20 -30.00 9.66
N VAL A 136 -1.12 -30.59 8.47
CA VAL A 136 -1.98 -30.26 7.34
C VAL A 136 -2.63 -31.47 6.70
N ASP A 137 -3.86 -31.32 6.23
CA ASP A 137 -4.54 -32.31 5.39
C ASP A 137 -4.54 -31.87 3.92
N ARG A 138 -3.58 -32.41 3.15
CA ARG A 138 -3.41 -32.09 1.72
C ARG A 138 -4.54 -32.60 0.83
N GLU A 139 -5.44 -33.46 1.31
CA GLU A 139 -6.60 -33.94 0.53
C GLU A 139 -7.70 -32.89 0.38
N GLN A 140 -7.69 -31.86 1.24
CA GLN A 140 -8.61 -30.72 1.17
C GLN A 140 -8.27 -29.75 0.04
N LEU A 141 -7.06 -29.82 -0.50
CA LEU A 141 -6.61 -28.99 -1.61
C LEU A 141 -7.11 -29.53 -2.95
N GLY A 142 -7.42 -28.62 -3.88
CA GLY A 142 -7.56 -28.98 -5.28
C GLY A 142 -6.21 -29.31 -5.92
N GLU A 143 -6.24 -29.91 -7.11
CA GLU A 143 -5.04 -30.49 -7.74
C GLU A 143 -3.90 -29.48 -7.94
N PHE A 144 -4.25 -28.29 -8.45
CA PHE A 144 -3.29 -27.21 -8.69
C PHE A 144 -2.62 -26.73 -7.41
N ALA A 145 -3.43 -26.44 -6.38
CA ALA A 145 -2.93 -26.00 -5.08
C ALA A 145 -2.06 -27.08 -4.43
N ARG A 146 -2.47 -28.35 -4.52
CA ARG A 146 -1.71 -29.49 -3.99
C ARG A 146 -0.34 -29.64 -4.66
N ARG A 147 -0.27 -29.49 -5.99
CA ARG A 147 0.99 -29.57 -6.75
C ARG A 147 1.97 -28.46 -6.39
N THR A 148 1.47 -27.28 -6.09
CA THR A 148 2.27 -26.08 -5.76
C THR A 148 2.43 -25.87 -4.25
N CYS A 149 1.87 -26.76 -3.43
CA CYS A 149 1.89 -26.65 -1.97
C CYS A 149 3.34 -26.63 -1.47
N PRO A 150 3.77 -25.58 -0.75
CA PRO A 150 5.09 -25.56 -0.14
C PRO A 150 5.15 -26.57 1.01
N ARG A 151 6.35 -26.84 1.49
CA ARG A 151 6.52 -27.44 2.83
C ARG A 151 6.22 -26.34 3.85
N ILE A 152 5.35 -26.64 4.81
CA ILE A 152 4.90 -25.65 5.79
C ILE A 152 5.46 -26.02 7.15
N GLU A 153 6.35 -25.18 7.66
CA GLU A 153 7.05 -25.40 8.92
C GLU A 153 7.01 -24.17 9.79
N GLN A 154 7.12 -24.36 11.10
CA GLN A 154 7.28 -23.31 12.10
C GLN A 154 8.64 -23.47 12.79
N LEU A 155 9.42 -22.40 12.82
CA LEU A 155 10.55 -22.29 13.74
C LEU A 155 10.07 -21.60 15.02
N LEU A 156 10.11 -22.35 16.11
CA LEU A 156 9.81 -21.86 17.45
C LEU A 156 11.11 -21.41 18.09
N VAL A 157 11.18 -20.16 18.52
CA VAL A 157 12.38 -19.58 19.13
C VAL A 157 12.03 -18.83 20.41
N ALA A 158 12.96 -18.79 21.35
CA ALA A 158 12.85 -18.03 22.58
C ALA A 158 13.47 -16.64 22.40
N ARG A 159 12.73 -15.62 22.80
CA ARG A 159 13.21 -14.25 22.95
C ARG A 159 14.24 -14.17 24.09
N PRO A 160 15.30 -13.36 23.96
CA PRO A 160 16.14 -12.97 25.09
C PRO A 160 15.33 -12.31 26.21
N SER A 161 15.61 -12.66 27.46
CA SER A 161 14.81 -12.23 28.61
C SER A 161 14.75 -10.71 28.80
N GLU A 162 15.76 -9.97 28.34
CA GLU A 162 15.89 -8.51 28.52
C GLU A 162 15.44 -7.68 27.30
N MET A 163 15.07 -8.31 26.19
CA MET A 163 14.72 -7.60 24.96
C MET A 163 13.29 -7.03 25.04
N PRO A 164 13.07 -5.71 24.88
CA PRO A 164 11.73 -5.12 24.82
C PRO A 164 10.89 -5.64 23.66
N ASP A 165 9.56 -5.63 23.79
CA ASP A 165 8.66 -6.20 22.79
C ASP A 165 8.81 -5.56 21.40
N ASP A 166 8.93 -4.25 21.32
CA ASP A 166 9.08 -3.55 20.03
C ASP A 166 10.49 -3.69 19.44
N GLU A 167 11.49 -4.02 20.26
CA GLU A 167 12.82 -4.42 19.77
C GLU A 167 12.79 -5.86 19.25
N CYS A 168 12.03 -6.74 19.92
CA CYS A 168 11.81 -8.12 19.51
C CYS A 168 11.15 -8.22 18.14
N GLU A 169 10.02 -7.54 17.92
CA GLU A 169 9.35 -7.53 16.61
C GLU A 169 10.29 -6.99 15.50
N ARG A 170 11.05 -5.93 15.81
CA ARG A 170 12.00 -5.33 14.88
C ARG A 170 13.17 -6.25 14.53
N ALA A 171 13.70 -6.99 15.52
CA ALA A 171 14.75 -7.97 15.31
C ALA A 171 14.25 -9.17 14.47
N LEU A 172 13.02 -9.63 14.70
CA LEU A 172 12.37 -10.68 13.90
C LEU A 172 12.12 -10.22 12.46
N TYR A 173 11.65 -8.99 12.27
CA TYR A 173 11.51 -8.37 10.95
C TYR A 173 12.84 -8.34 10.20
N HIS A 174 13.92 -7.85 10.83
CA HIS A 174 15.26 -7.82 10.24
C HIS A 174 15.77 -9.22 9.88
N ALA A 175 15.68 -10.18 10.81
CA ALA A 175 16.10 -11.56 10.58
C ALA A 175 15.38 -12.19 9.37
N ARG A 176 14.05 -11.99 9.28
CA ARG A 176 13.24 -12.44 8.14
C ARG A 176 13.74 -11.81 6.83
N ARG A 177 13.95 -10.50 6.80
CA ARG A 177 14.41 -9.79 5.60
C ARG A 177 15.79 -10.28 5.15
N CYS A 178 16.71 -10.51 6.08
CA CYS A 178 18.01 -11.11 5.78
C CYS A 178 17.87 -12.53 5.20
N ALA A 179 16.99 -13.37 5.75
CA ALA A 179 16.79 -14.73 5.28
C ALA A 179 16.17 -14.77 3.87
N GLU A 180 15.13 -13.97 3.61
CA GLU A 180 14.50 -13.85 2.30
C GLU A 180 15.51 -13.34 1.24
N ARG A 181 16.32 -12.33 1.59
CA ARG A 181 17.38 -11.81 0.71
C ARG A 181 18.44 -12.88 0.39
N ALA A 182 18.89 -13.64 1.39
CA ALA A 182 19.88 -14.70 1.19
C ALA A 182 19.34 -15.83 0.28
N ALA A 183 18.06 -16.19 0.40
CA ALA A 183 17.42 -17.15 -0.50
C ALA A 183 17.36 -16.63 -1.94
N LEU A 184 16.98 -15.36 -2.14
CA LEU A 184 16.95 -14.73 -3.46
C LEU A 184 18.34 -14.66 -4.10
N GLN A 185 19.37 -14.31 -3.33
CA GLN A 185 20.76 -14.31 -3.82
C GLN A 185 21.24 -15.71 -4.24
N ARG A 186 20.66 -16.76 -3.67
CA ARG A 186 20.91 -18.15 -4.06
C ARG A 186 20.06 -18.62 -5.25
N GLY A 187 19.15 -17.78 -5.74
CA GLY A 187 18.22 -18.11 -6.83
C GLY A 187 17.00 -18.93 -6.38
N ILE A 188 16.68 -18.98 -5.09
CA ILE A 188 15.54 -19.71 -4.54
C ILE A 188 14.35 -18.74 -4.45
N ALA A 189 13.45 -18.79 -5.43
CA ALA A 189 12.32 -17.86 -5.54
C ALA A 189 11.07 -18.30 -4.76
N ASP A 190 10.97 -19.58 -4.39
CA ASP A 190 9.82 -20.21 -3.74
C ASP A 190 9.94 -20.30 -2.21
N PHE A 191 10.91 -19.60 -1.61
CA PHE A 191 10.97 -19.39 -0.16
C PHE A 191 10.20 -18.14 0.24
N TYR A 192 9.26 -18.28 1.18
CA TYR A 192 8.46 -17.18 1.68
C TYR A 192 8.18 -17.34 3.17
N VAL A 193 8.17 -16.23 3.92
CA VAL A 193 7.87 -16.22 5.35
C VAL A 193 6.56 -15.47 5.58
N PRO A 194 5.41 -16.16 5.71
CA PRO A 194 4.12 -15.52 5.96
C PRO A 194 4.09 -14.63 7.20
N SER A 195 4.80 -15.03 8.26
CA SER A 195 4.91 -14.26 9.51
C SER A 195 6.18 -14.67 10.26
N CYS A 196 6.82 -13.70 10.91
CA CYS A 196 7.92 -13.93 11.85
C CYS A 196 7.78 -12.89 12.97
N SER A 197 7.19 -13.31 14.09
CA SER A 197 6.72 -12.42 15.16
C SER A 197 6.67 -13.15 16.50
N ALA A 198 6.68 -12.41 17.61
CA ALA A 198 6.34 -12.86 18.96
C ALA A 198 4.90 -12.51 19.34
N ARG A 199 4.16 -11.79 18.48
CA ARG A 199 2.78 -11.38 18.69
C ARG A 199 1.82 -12.13 17.77
N THR A 200 2.10 -12.21 16.48
CA THR A 200 1.17 -12.70 15.46
C THR A 200 1.66 -13.95 14.72
N VAL A 201 0.72 -14.68 14.13
CA VAL A 201 1.01 -15.78 13.19
C VAL A 201 -0.03 -15.79 12.09
N VAL A 202 0.38 -16.12 10.87
CA VAL A 202 -0.49 -16.14 9.68
C VAL A 202 -0.63 -17.56 9.15
N TYR A 203 -1.87 -18.06 9.13
CA TYR A 203 -2.27 -19.31 8.50
C TYR A 203 -3.02 -18.98 7.21
N LYS A 204 -2.38 -19.21 6.07
CA LYS A 204 -2.94 -18.90 4.76
C LYS A 204 -2.52 -19.92 3.71
N GLY A 205 -3.24 -19.97 2.61
CA GLY A 205 -2.81 -20.75 1.46
C GLY A 205 -3.80 -20.71 0.32
N LEU A 206 -3.51 -21.50 -0.71
CA LEU A 206 -4.25 -21.47 -1.96
C LEU A 206 -5.47 -22.41 -1.91
N MET A 207 -6.53 -21.96 -1.25
CA MET A 207 -7.77 -22.71 -1.09
C MET A 207 -8.96 -21.75 -0.96
N VAL A 208 -10.17 -22.29 -1.05
CA VAL A 208 -11.40 -21.59 -0.66
C VAL A 208 -11.55 -21.58 0.86
N ALA A 209 -12.16 -20.52 1.40
CA ALA A 209 -12.37 -20.33 2.84
C ALA A 209 -12.95 -21.53 3.61
N PRO A 210 -13.91 -22.32 3.08
CA PRO A 210 -14.42 -23.52 3.74
C PRO A 210 -13.40 -24.62 4.00
N GLN A 211 -12.28 -24.61 3.30
CA GLN A 211 -11.20 -25.59 3.48
C GLN A 211 -10.14 -25.14 4.49
N LEU A 212 -10.16 -23.88 4.95
CA LEU A 212 -9.09 -23.31 5.75
C LEU A 212 -8.81 -24.11 7.04
N ASP A 213 -9.86 -24.39 7.82
CA ASP A 213 -9.80 -25.14 9.09
C ASP A 213 -9.80 -26.66 8.93
N ARG A 214 -10.00 -27.14 7.69
CA ARG A 214 -9.84 -28.56 7.34
C ARG A 214 -8.42 -28.84 6.86
N PHE A 215 -7.82 -27.91 6.13
CA PHE A 215 -6.44 -28.00 5.67
C PHE A 215 -5.47 -27.79 6.83
N PHE A 216 -5.59 -26.70 7.60
CA PHE A 216 -4.74 -26.46 8.77
C PHE A 216 -5.38 -27.04 10.03
N LEU A 217 -4.91 -28.21 10.46
CA LEU A 217 -5.51 -28.95 11.58
C LEU A 217 -5.40 -28.19 12.92
N ASP A 218 -4.38 -27.32 13.05
CA ASP A 218 -4.23 -26.42 14.20
C ASP A 218 -5.46 -25.55 14.42
N LEU A 219 -6.11 -25.08 13.35
CA LEU A 219 -7.24 -24.14 13.44
C LEU A 219 -8.50 -24.78 14.01
N ALA A 220 -8.56 -26.11 14.05
CA ALA A 220 -9.64 -26.86 14.68
C ALA A 220 -9.33 -27.26 16.13
N ASP A 221 -8.09 -27.06 16.60
CA ASP A 221 -7.68 -27.43 17.96
C ASP A 221 -8.27 -26.45 18.99
N PRO A 222 -8.98 -26.94 20.02
CA PRO A 222 -9.59 -26.08 21.04
C PRO A 222 -8.58 -25.29 21.89
N GLU A 223 -7.30 -25.69 21.90
CA GLU A 223 -6.21 -24.95 22.56
C GLU A 223 -5.63 -23.83 21.69
N TYR A 224 -6.13 -23.66 20.46
CA TYR A 224 -5.84 -22.47 19.65
C TYR A 224 -6.68 -21.30 20.17
N GLU A 225 -6.12 -20.55 21.11
CA GLU A 225 -6.75 -19.38 21.73
C GLU A 225 -6.16 -18.07 21.18
N THR A 226 -7.02 -17.15 20.76
CA THR A 226 -6.65 -15.79 20.35
C THR A 226 -7.71 -14.79 20.79
N ALA A 227 -7.33 -13.52 21.02
CA ALA A 227 -8.28 -12.43 21.22
C ALA A 227 -8.51 -11.62 19.94
N ILE A 228 -7.65 -11.76 18.92
CA ILE A 228 -7.73 -11.07 17.64
C ILE A 228 -7.63 -12.09 16.49
N ALA A 229 -8.48 -11.94 15.48
CA ALA A 229 -8.37 -12.67 14.23
C ALA A 229 -8.76 -11.78 13.04
N VAL A 230 -7.81 -11.50 12.15
CA VAL A 230 -8.04 -10.84 10.86
C VAL A 230 -8.18 -11.92 9.79
N PHE A 231 -9.22 -11.87 8.97
CA PHE A 231 -9.51 -12.91 7.97
C PHE A 231 -9.60 -12.33 6.56
N HIS A 232 -9.30 -13.16 5.57
CA HIS A 232 -9.40 -12.78 4.17
C HIS A 232 -9.73 -13.97 3.25
N GLN A 233 -10.57 -13.72 2.25
CA GLN A 233 -10.81 -14.57 1.08
C GLN A 233 -10.58 -13.74 -0.18
N ARG A 234 -9.66 -14.21 -1.02
CA ARG A 234 -9.22 -13.51 -2.24
C ARG A 234 -10.07 -13.86 -3.46
N TYR A 235 -10.13 -12.89 -4.37
CA TYR A 235 -10.51 -13.00 -5.77
C TYR A 235 -9.41 -12.33 -6.60
N SER A 236 -8.83 -13.02 -7.59
CA SER A 236 -7.69 -12.53 -8.37
C SER A 236 -8.10 -12.26 -9.82
N THR A 237 -8.07 -11.00 -10.23
CA THR A 237 -8.30 -10.58 -11.64
C THR A 237 -6.98 -10.32 -12.39
N ASN A 238 -5.90 -9.98 -11.68
CA ASN A 238 -4.69 -9.41 -12.27
C ASN A 238 -3.41 -10.27 -12.13
N THR A 239 -3.43 -11.33 -11.33
CA THR A 239 -2.24 -12.15 -11.07
C THR A 239 -2.56 -13.64 -11.09
N PHE A 240 -1.60 -14.48 -11.44
CA PHE A 240 -1.75 -15.92 -11.25
C PHE A 240 -1.75 -16.26 -9.75
N PRO A 241 -2.69 -17.09 -9.28
CA PRO A 241 -2.78 -17.45 -7.87
C PRO A 241 -1.52 -18.21 -7.42
N THR A 242 -0.88 -17.72 -6.36
CA THR A 242 0.24 -18.39 -5.68
C THR A 242 0.01 -18.42 -4.17
N TRP A 243 0.65 -19.37 -3.50
CA TRP A 243 0.53 -19.54 -2.05
C TRP A 243 0.93 -18.30 -1.25
N PHE A 244 1.97 -17.59 -1.67
CA PHE A 244 2.45 -16.41 -0.95
C PHE A 244 1.59 -15.16 -1.18
N LEU A 245 0.84 -15.09 -2.30
CA LEU A 245 -0.10 -14.00 -2.61
C LEU A 245 -1.47 -14.15 -1.93
N ALA A 246 -1.75 -15.31 -1.31
CA ALA A 246 -2.87 -15.42 -0.39
C ALA A 246 -2.71 -14.41 0.75
N GLN A 247 -3.82 -13.97 1.32
CA GLN A 247 -3.89 -12.99 2.41
C GLN A 247 -4.52 -13.63 3.64
N PRO A 248 -4.31 -13.08 4.87
CA PRO A 248 -3.58 -11.85 5.19
C PRO A 248 -2.08 -11.83 4.87
N PHE A 249 -1.51 -10.63 4.79
CA PHE A 249 -0.06 -10.41 4.85
C PHE A 249 0.38 -10.27 6.32
N ARG A 250 1.48 -9.55 6.60
CA ARG A 250 2.10 -9.58 7.94
C ARG A 250 1.35 -8.69 8.93
N PHE A 251 0.79 -7.60 8.43
CA PHE A 251 -0.04 -6.69 9.20
C PHE A 251 -1.46 -6.59 8.65
N LEU A 252 -1.65 -6.67 7.33
CA LEU A 252 -2.93 -6.31 6.72
C LEU A 252 -3.56 -7.39 5.85
N ALA A 253 -4.87 -7.26 5.69
CA ALA A 253 -5.68 -7.86 4.65
C ALA A 253 -6.46 -6.75 3.93
N HIS A 254 -6.49 -6.79 2.61
CA HIS A 254 -6.99 -5.73 1.74
C HIS A 254 -8.00 -6.30 0.75
N ASN A 255 -9.24 -5.81 0.82
CA ASN A 255 -10.21 -5.93 -0.26
C ASN A 255 -10.19 -4.64 -1.09
N GLY A 256 -9.68 -4.71 -2.31
CA GLY A 256 -9.53 -3.53 -3.13
C GLY A 256 -8.44 -3.64 -4.18
N GLU A 257 -8.12 -2.51 -4.80
CA GLU A 257 -7.02 -2.36 -5.74
C GLU A 257 -6.37 -0.98 -5.56
N ILE A 258 -5.04 -0.93 -5.44
CA ILE A 258 -4.30 0.34 -5.38
C ILE A 258 -4.02 0.82 -6.81
N ASN A 259 -4.74 1.85 -7.26
CA ASN A 259 -4.65 2.35 -8.64
C ASN A 259 -3.48 3.34 -8.86
N THR A 260 -2.87 3.82 -7.77
CA THR A 260 -1.70 4.71 -7.77
C THR A 260 -0.36 3.97 -7.70
N LEU A 261 -0.38 2.63 -7.76
CA LEU A 261 0.74 1.76 -7.39
C LEU A 261 2.08 2.12 -8.05
N GLN A 262 2.09 2.40 -9.36
CA GLN A 262 3.34 2.71 -10.06
C GLN A 262 4.03 3.98 -9.50
N GLY A 263 3.25 5.00 -9.16
CA GLY A 263 3.76 6.21 -8.52
C GLY A 263 4.33 5.89 -7.14
N ASN A 264 3.57 5.17 -6.31
CA ASN A 264 3.97 4.82 -4.95
C ASN A 264 5.25 3.97 -4.92
N VAL A 265 5.39 3.01 -5.85
CA VAL A 265 6.59 2.18 -5.98
C VAL A 265 7.80 3.04 -6.36
N ASN A 266 7.64 3.94 -7.32
CA ASN A 266 8.74 4.81 -7.77
C ASN A 266 9.16 5.78 -6.67
N TRP A 267 8.20 6.38 -5.95
CA TRP A 267 8.48 7.29 -4.84
C TRP A 267 9.16 6.58 -3.67
N MET A 268 8.73 5.37 -3.34
CA MET A 268 9.43 4.58 -2.33
C MET A 268 10.85 4.24 -2.76
N ALA A 269 11.07 3.83 -4.01
CA ALA A 269 12.40 3.56 -4.55
C ALA A 269 13.32 4.81 -4.52
N ALA A 270 12.78 5.98 -4.84
CA ALA A 270 13.49 7.25 -4.76
C ALA A 270 13.89 7.62 -3.32
N ARG A 271 13.08 7.23 -2.33
CA ARG A 271 13.35 7.50 -0.91
C ARG A 271 14.35 6.53 -0.28
N GLU A 272 14.48 5.30 -0.77
CA GLU A 272 15.32 4.26 -0.12
C GLU A 272 16.74 4.74 0.22
N PRO A 273 17.48 5.43 -0.67
CA PRO A 273 18.83 5.90 -0.36
C PRO A 273 18.88 6.96 0.75
N GLU A 274 17.79 7.71 0.93
CA GLU A 274 17.68 8.80 1.92
C GLU A 274 17.08 8.35 3.26
N LEU A 275 16.56 7.12 3.35
CA LEU A 275 15.99 6.61 4.59
C LEU A 275 17.06 6.56 5.68
N GLN A 276 16.70 7.11 6.83
CA GLN A 276 17.50 7.10 8.06
C GLN A 276 16.59 6.78 9.22
N SER A 277 17.10 6.07 10.21
CA SER A 277 16.36 5.82 11.45
C SER A 277 17.32 5.49 12.58
N PRO A 278 17.16 6.12 13.76
CA PRO A 278 17.99 5.81 14.93
C PRO A 278 17.78 4.37 15.43
N LEU A 279 16.65 3.74 15.09
CA LEU A 279 16.31 2.37 15.49
C LEU A 279 16.99 1.31 14.60
N TRP A 280 17.35 1.69 13.37
CA TRP A 280 17.96 0.78 12.39
C TRP A 280 19.46 0.99 12.20
N LEU A 281 19.93 2.23 12.35
CA LEU A 281 21.33 2.61 12.11
C LEU A 281 21.82 2.02 10.76
N ARG A 282 22.94 1.30 10.77
CA ARG A 282 23.51 0.67 9.57
C ARG A 282 22.71 -0.53 9.04
N ARG A 283 21.86 -1.15 9.87
CA ARG A 283 21.06 -2.34 9.49
C ARG A 283 19.94 -2.02 8.52
N LEU A 284 19.59 -0.74 8.34
CA LEU A 284 18.55 -0.30 7.42
C LEU A 284 18.80 -0.78 5.97
N LYS A 285 20.08 -0.79 5.55
CA LYS A 285 20.50 -1.27 4.21
C LYS A 285 20.21 -2.75 3.97
N ASP A 286 20.01 -3.54 5.02
CA ASP A 286 19.66 -4.95 4.91
C ASP A 286 18.19 -5.12 4.50
N LEU A 287 17.35 -4.10 4.74
CA LEU A 287 15.93 -4.13 4.41
C LEU A 287 15.66 -3.86 2.92
N PHE A 288 16.60 -3.24 2.20
CA PHE A 288 16.41 -2.86 0.80
C PHE A 288 16.43 -4.06 -0.17
N PRO A 289 15.63 -4.04 -1.24
CA PRO A 289 14.57 -3.05 -1.53
C PRO A 289 13.36 -3.25 -0.59
N ILE A 290 12.77 -2.17 -0.08
CA ILE A 290 11.63 -2.21 0.85
C ILE A 290 10.47 -2.97 0.22
N ILE A 291 10.08 -2.52 -0.98
CA ILE A 291 9.03 -3.17 -1.78
C ILE A 291 9.62 -4.40 -2.46
N GLN A 292 9.10 -5.58 -2.10
CA GLN A 292 9.55 -6.85 -2.68
C GLN A 292 9.03 -6.98 -4.12
N LYS A 293 9.91 -7.37 -5.04
CA LYS A 293 9.53 -7.65 -6.43
C LYS A 293 8.58 -8.85 -6.50
N GLY A 294 7.61 -8.80 -7.42
CA GLY A 294 6.67 -9.90 -7.66
C GLY A 294 5.53 -10.02 -6.64
N GLY A 295 5.43 -9.10 -5.67
CA GLY A 295 4.25 -8.98 -4.80
C GLY A 295 3.03 -8.40 -5.53
N SER A 296 1.84 -8.59 -4.96
CA SER A 296 0.65 -7.82 -5.38
C SER A 296 0.70 -6.40 -4.79
N ASP A 297 -0.13 -5.50 -5.30
CA ASP A 297 -0.36 -4.16 -4.76
C ASP A 297 -0.49 -4.11 -3.22
N SER A 298 -1.26 -5.04 -2.69
CA SER A 298 -1.58 -5.23 -1.27
C SER A 298 -0.36 -5.71 -0.47
N ALA A 299 0.49 -6.54 -1.09
CA ALA A 299 1.75 -6.99 -0.49
C ALA A 299 2.76 -5.83 -0.41
N MET A 300 2.78 -4.98 -1.45
CA MET A 300 3.64 -3.81 -1.50
C MET A 300 3.22 -2.78 -0.44
N LEU A 301 1.91 -2.56 -0.25
CA LEU A 301 1.37 -1.74 0.84
C LEU A 301 1.77 -2.31 2.22
N ASP A 302 1.65 -3.63 2.42
CA ASP A 302 2.06 -4.29 3.67
C ASP A 302 3.56 -4.11 3.94
N ASN A 303 4.42 -4.13 2.92
CA ASN A 303 5.87 -3.90 3.08
C ASN A 303 6.18 -2.50 3.61
N VAL A 304 5.49 -1.47 3.10
CA VAL A 304 5.69 -0.09 3.56
C VAL A 304 5.09 0.11 4.95
N LEU A 305 3.91 -0.47 5.22
CA LEU A 305 3.33 -0.45 6.57
C LEU A 305 4.25 -1.10 7.60
N GLU A 306 4.78 -2.28 7.28
CA GLU A 306 5.71 -3.02 8.12
C GLU A 306 6.99 -2.23 8.38
N LEU A 307 7.53 -1.53 7.38
CA LEU A 307 8.67 -0.63 7.55
C LEU A 307 8.33 0.50 8.53
N LEU A 308 7.21 1.20 8.34
CA LEU A 308 6.82 2.34 9.19
C LEU A 308 6.64 1.91 10.65
N VAL A 309 5.92 0.80 10.87
CA VAL A 309 5.67 0.27 12.22
C VAL A 309 6.96 -0.16 12.89
N ASN A 310 7.77 -0.97 12.20
CA ASN A 310 9.09 -1.39 12.69
C ASN A 310 10.14 -0.28 12.62
N SER A 311 9.76 0.96 12.31
CA SER A 311 10.61 2.16 12.45
C SER A 311 10.09 3.12 13.51
N GLY A 312 9.11 2.71 14.31
CA GLY A 312 8.62 3.44 15.49
C GLY A 312 7.29 4.17 15.31
N ARG A 313 6.68 4.12 14.12
CA ARG A 313 5.34 4.70 13.90
C ARG A 313 4.28 3.76 14.47
N GLY A 314 3.27 4.29 15.16
CA GLY A 314 2.14 3.48 15.62
C GLY A 314 1.33 2.91 14.44
N LEU A 315 0.72 1.73 14.61
CA LEU A 315 -0.02 1.05 13.53
C LEU A 315 -1.12 1.92 12.89
N LEU A 316 -1.96 2.54 13.71
CA LEU A 316 -3.05 3.42 13.23
C LEU A 316 -2.51 4.69 12.56
N HIS A 317 -1.39 5.22 13.07
CA HIS A 317 -0.71 6.40 12.52
C HIS A 317 -0.10 6.10 11.16
N ALA A 318 0.63 4.99 11.03
CA ALA A 318 1.18 4.53 9.75
C ALA A 318 0.08 4.30 8.70
N MET A 319 -1.06 3.73 9.11
CA MET A 319 -2.19 3.56 8.20
C MET A 319 -2.82 4.91 7.78
N MET A 320 -2.95 5.88 8.69
CA MET A 320 -3.40 7.24 8.36
C MET A 320 -2.44 7.96 7.41
N MET A 321 -1.14 7.65 7.44
CA MET A 321 -0.15 8.19 6.48
C MET A 321 -0.33 7.58 5.08
N LEU A 322 -0.53 6.27 5.01
CA LEU A 322 -0.63 5.54 3.74
C LEU A 322 -1.97 5.75 3.06
N VAL A 323 -3.07 5.71 3.82
CA VAL A 323 -4.44 5.82 3.32
C VAL A 323 -5.17 6.95 4.05
N PRO A 324 -4.79 8.23 3.79
CA PRO A 324 -5.37 9.38 4.46
C PRO A 324 -6.81 9.65 4.00
N GLU A 325 -7.59 10.26 4.88
CA GLU A 325 -8.90 10.83 4.54
C GLU A 325 -8.75 12.03 3.57
N ALA A 326 -9.79 12.30 2.77
CA ALA A 326 -9.88 13.56 2.06
C ALA A 326 -10.13 14.72 3.03
N TYR A 327 -9.08 15.49 3.33
CA TYR A 327 -9.10 16.55 4.35
C TYR A 327 -9.14 17.97 3.76
N GLN A 328 -8.71 18.14 2.50
CA GLN A 328 -8.42 19.47 1.93
C GLN A 328 -9.65 20.36 1.79
N GLN A 329 -10.80 19.79 1.45
CA GLN A 329 -12.06 20.51 1.21
C GLN A 329 -13.16 20.09 2.21
N SER A 330 -12.77 19.51 3.36
CA SER A 330 -13.71 19.09 4.40
C SER A 330 -13.88 20.20 5.43
N ASP A 331 -15.06 20.83 5.46
CA ASP A 331 -15.37 21.94 6.37
C ASP A 331 -15.56 21.48 7.82
N ASP A 332 -16.03 20.24 8.03
CA ASP A 332 -16.36 19.68 9.34
C ASP A 332 -15.15 19.10 10.10
N LEU A 333 -13.95 19.13 9.50
CA LEU A 333 -12.75 18.54 10.08
C LEU A 333 -12.08 19.50 11.07
N ASP A 334 -11.80 19.00 12.28
CA ASP A 334 -11.02 19.70 13.31
C ASP A 334 -9.67 20.19 12.77
N GLU A 335 -9.27 21.41 13.13
CA GLU A 335 -8.06 22.06 12.61
C GLU A 335 -6.77 21.31 12.99
N GLU A 336 -6.70 20.66 14.15
CA GLU A 336 -5.54 19.83 14.54
C GLU A 336 -5.44 18.61 13.63
N ILE A 337 -6.57 17.97 13.32
CA ILE A 337 -6.64 16.81 12.44
C ILE A 337 -6.28 17.21 11.00
N ARG A 338 -6.80 18.35 10.51
CA ARG A 338 -6.48 18.89 9.19
C ARG A 338 -4.97 19.16 9.07
N ALA A 339 -4.38 19.81 10.08
CA ALA A 339 -2.94 20.09 10.11
C ALA A 339 -2.10 18.80 10.16
N CYS A 340 -2.56 17.78 10.90
CA CYS A 340 -1.93 16.46 10.92
C CYS A 340 -1.90 15.84 9.51
N PHE A 341 -3.01 15.81 8.78
CA PHE A 341 -3.00 15.29 7.42
C PHE A 341 -2.18 16.15 6.45
N GLU A 342 -2.24 17.47 6.59
CA GLU A 342 -1.44 18.38 5.76
C GLU A 342 0.06 18.16 5.95
N TYR A 343 0.51 17.96 7.19
CA TYR A 343 1.89 17.57 7.49
C TYR A 343 2.25 16.24 6.85
N HIS A 344 1.45 15.19 7.00
CA HIS A 344 1.81 13.87 6.44
C HIS A 344 1.80 13.84 4.91
N ALA A 345 0.99 14.67 4.25
CA ALA A 345 1.02 14.85 2.80
C ALA A 345 2.34 15.45 2.28
N THR A 346 3.17 16.03 3.15
CA THR A 346 4.54 16.46 2.80
C THR A 346 5.55 15.31 2.75
N ILE A 347 5.22 14.17 3.37
CA ILE A 347 6.14 13.05 3.57
C ILE A 347 5.72 11.84 2.72
N MET A 348 4.42 11.56 2.67
CA MET A 348 3.85 10.37 2.03
C MET A 348 2.72 10.76 1.08
N GLU A 349 2.83 10.31 -0.17
CA GLU A 349 1.71 10.31 -1.12
C GLU A 349 0.69 9.21 -0.77
N PRO A 350 -0.62 9.45 -0.98
CA PRO A 350 -1.64 8.46 -0.71
C PRO A 350 -1.48 7.20 -1.56
N TRP A 351 -1.60 6.04 -0.92
CA TRP A 351 -1.83 4.76 -1.58
C TRP A 351 -3.31 4.62 -1.90
N ASP A 352 -3.71 5.28 -2.99
CA ASP A 352 -5.11 5.46 -3.39
C ASP A 352 -5.66 4.31 -4.26
N GLY A 353 -6.99 4.22 -4.29
CA GLY A 353 -7.78 3.19 -4.94
C GLY A 353 -8.85 2.62 -4.00
N PRO A 354 -9.84 1.86 -4.49
CA PRO A 354 -10.83 1.23 -3.63
C PRO A 354 -10.13 0.34 -2.60
N ALA A 355 -10.37 0.57 -1.31
CA ALA A 355 -9.71 -0.19 -0.26
C ALA A 355 -10.61 -0.32 0.97
N PHE A 356 -10.88 -1.57 1.35
CA PHE A 356 -11.24 -1.92 2.72
C PHE A 356 -10.10 -2.77 3.30
N ILE A 357 -9.41 -2.21 4.28
CA ILE A 357 -8.23 -2.82 4.88
C ILE A 357 -8.55 -3.18 6.33
N ALA A 358 -8.39 -4.45 6.68
CA ALA A 358 -8.35 -4.93 8.06
C ALA A 358 -6.90 -5.24 8.43
N PHE A 359 -6.43 -4.78 9.58
CA PHE A 359 -5.02 -4.86 9.93
C PHE A 359 -4.79 -5.00 11.44
N SER A 360 -3.66 -5.60 11.82
CA SER A 360 -3.31 -5.84 13.22
C SER A 360 -1.81 -6.04 13.41
N ASP A 361 -1.30 -5.59 14.55
CA ASP A 361 0.02 -5.89 15.10
C ASP A 361 -0.02 -6.94 16.23
N GLY A 362 -1.19 -7.54 16.46
CA GLY A 362 -1.43 -8.50 17.55
C GLY A 362 -1.79 -7.87 18.90
N LEU A 363 -1.76 -6.54 19.03
CA LEU A 363 -2.26 -5.78 20.19
C LEU A 363 -3.52 -4.97 19.84
N THR A 364 -3.55 -4.43 18.62
CA THR A 364 -4.69 -3.71 18.08
C THR A 364 -5.24 -4.44 16.86
N ALA A 365 -6.56 -4.57 16.76
CA ALA A 365 -7.25 -5.00 15.54
C ALA A 365 -8.02 -3.81 14.96
N ALA A 366 -7.75 -3.44 13.72
CA ALA A 366 -8.31 -2.23 13.14
C ALA A 366 -8.79 -2.44 11.70
N ALA A 367 -9.63 -1.52 11.26
CA ALA A 367 -10.19 -1.46 9.93
C ALA A 367 -10.24 -0.02 9.45
N THR A 368 -9.91 0.21 8.18
CA THR A 368 -10.03 1.51 7.51
C THR A 368 -10.63 1.36 6.12
N LEU A 369 -11.29 2.41 5.65
CA LEU A 369 -11.67 2.58 4.26
C LEU A 369 -10.78 3.58 3.53
N ASP A 370 -10.70 3.44 2.21
CA ASP A 370 -10.15 4.45 1.33
C ASP A 370 -10.90 5.78 1.46
N ARG A 371 -10.27 6.84 0.95
CA ARG A 371 -10.75 8.21 1.07
C ARG A 371 -12.12 8.47 0.44
N ASN A 372 -12.57 7.59 -0.46
CA ASN A 372 -13.86 7.67 -1.15
C ASN A 372 -14.89 6.66 -0.59
N GLY A 373 -14.46 5.72 0.26
CA GLY A 373 -15.32 4.67 0.81
C GLY A 373 -15.87 3.73 -0.27
N LEU A 374 -15.04 3.34 -1.24
CA LEU A 374 -15.46 2.57 -2.42
C LEU A 374 -15.73 1.09 -2.13
N ARG A 375 -15.38 0.62 -0.93
CA ARG A 375 -15.67 -0.75 -0.46
C ARG A 375 -16.54 -0.74 0.80
N PRO A 376 -17.42 -1.73 0.98
CA PRO A 376 -18.30 -1.78 2.14
C PRO A 376 -17.54 -2.23 3.39
N ALA A 377 -17.80 -1.58 4.53
CA ALA A 377 -17.36 -2.06 5.84
C ALA A 377 -18.47 -1.85 6.88
N ARG A 378 -18.84 -2.94 7.57
CA ARG A 378 -19.89 -3.00 8.58
C ARG A 378 -19.33 -3.56 9.88
N TYR A 379 -19.88 -3.12 11.01
CA TYR A 379 -19.46 -3.64 12.30
C TYR A 379 -20.59 -3.88 13.30
N TRP A 380 -20.34 -4.79 14.24
CA TRP A 380 -21.17 -5.10 15.41
C TRP A 380 -20.31 -5.11 16.66
N VAL A 381 -20.89 -4.61 17.75
CA VAL A 381 -20.36 -4.76 19.10
C VAL A 381 -21.37 -5.58 19.88
N ALA A 382 -20.95 -6.74 20.38
CA ALA A 382 -21.76 -7.61 21.19
C ALA A 382 -21.61 -7.30 22.68
N ARG A 383 -22.60 -7.69 23.49
CA ARG A 383 -22.67 -7.49 24.94
C ARG A 383 -21.55 -8.22 25.68
N ASP A 384 -21.10 -9.34 25.11
CA ASP A 384 -19.98 -10.11 25.66
C ASP A 384 -18.62 -9.46 25.36
N GLY A 385 -18.56 -8.31 24.68
CA GLY A 385 -17.33 -7.63 24.28
C GLY A 385 -16.78 -8.04 22.92
N THR A 386 -17.44 -8.94 22.19
CA THR A 386 -17.00 -9.31 20.83
C THR A 386 -17.27 -8.17 19.85
N VAL A 387 -16.24 -7.75 19.12
CA VAL A 387 -16.33 -6.79 18.03
C VAL A 387 -16.07 -7.51 16.72
N ILE A 388 -16.98 -7.37 15.77
CA ILE A 388 -16.86 -7.95 14.43
C ILE A 388 -16.91 -6.82 13.43
N VAL A 389 -15.91 -6.74 12.56
CA VAL A 389 -15.88 -5.82 11.42
C VAL A 389 -15.69 -6.63 10.15
N GLY A 390 -16.44 -6.34 9.11
CA GLY A 390 -16.22 -7.00 7.82
C GLY A 390 -17.02 -6.43 6.68
N SER A 391 -16.83 -7.01 5.50
CA SER A 391 -17.35 -6.50 4.24
C SER A 391 -18.87 -6.63 4.11
N GLU A 392 -19.48 -7.48 4.94
CA GLU A 392 -20.92 -7.76 4.91
C GLU A 392 -21.54 -7.83 6.31
N ALA A 393 -22.87 -7.70 6.34
CA ALA A 393 -23.62 -7.66 7.58
C ALA A 393 -23.80 -9.02 8.29
N GLY A 394 -23.87 -10.09 7.50
CA GLY A 394 -24.31 -11.42 7.95
C GLY A 394 -23.18 -12.40 8.19
N LEU A 395 -21.96 -11.93 8.47
CA LEU A 395 -20.77 -12.77 8.50
C LEU A 395 -20.77 -13.77 9.67
N VAL A 396 -21.30 -13.38 10.83
CA VAL A 396 -21.34 -14.24 12.02
C VAL A 396 -22.72 -14.12 12.65
N ARG A 397 -23.32 -15.25 13.03
CA ARG A 397 -24.64 -15.23 13.65
C ARG A 397 -24.57 -14.82 15.13
N ILE A 398 -24.87 -13.55 15.41
CA ILE A 398 -25.05 -13.04 16.78
C ILE A 398 -26.56 -12.88 17.08
N PRO A 399 -27.08 -13.42 18.21
CA PRO A 399 -28.46 -13.16 18.62
C PRO A 399 -28.73 -11.65 18.78
N GLN A 400 -29.85 -11.15 18.26
CA GLN A 400 -30.13 -9.70 18.24
C GLN A 400 -30.11 -9.05 19.63
N ARG A 401 -30.54 -9.78 20.67
CA ARG A 401 -30.54 -9.32 22.08
C ARG A 401 -29.13 -9.07 22.65
N ASP A 402 -28.12 -9.68 22.04
CA ASP A 402 -26.72 -9.61 22.47
C ASP A 402 -25.96 -8.52 21.70
N ILE A 403 -26.59 -7.81 20.77
CA ILE A 403 -25.94 -6.73 20.01
C ILE A 403 -26.16 -5.40 20.73
N VAL A 404 -25.06 -4.73 21.07
CA VAL A 404 -25.04 -3.41 21.74
C VAL A 404 -24.96 -2.28 20.73
N ALA A 405 -24.16 -2.44 19.67
CA ALA A 405 -24.03 -1.45 18.61
C ALA A 405 -23.91 -2.08 17.22
N LYS A 406 -24.39 -1.37 16.21
CA LYS A 406 -24.21 -1.68 14.78
C LYS A 406 -23.82 -0.41 14.05
N GLY A 407 -22.86 -0.51 13.14
CA GLY A 407 -22.50 0.64 12.31
C GLY A 407 -21.85 0.26 10.99
N ARG A 408 -21.34 1.29 10.31
CA ARG A 408 -20.56 1.19 9.07
C ARG A 408 -19.41 2.19 9.13
N LEU A 409 -18.35 1.92 8.39
CA LEU A 409 -17.35 2.93 8.09
C LEU A 409 -17.78 3.71 6.85
N GLY A 410 -17.60 5.02 6.89
CA GLY A 410 -17.68 5.92 5.75
C GLY A 410 -16.31 6.18 5.11
N PRO A 411 -16.27 7.04 4.07
CA PRO A 411 -15.02 7.42 3.40
C PRO A 411 -13.95 7.91 4.39
N GLY A 412 -12.74 7.38 4.29
CA GLY A 412 -11.60 7.73 5.14
C GLY A 412 -11.75 7.44 6.64
N GLN A 413 -12.77 6.66 7.03
CA GLN A 413 -13.03 6.35 8.44
C GLN A 413 -12.30 5.10 8.91
N MET A 414 -11.92 5.10 10.19
CA MET A 414 -11.25 3.99 10.87
C MET A 414 -11.99 3.55 12.14
N ILE A 415 -11.86 2.29 12.51
CA ILE A 415 -12.26 1.74 13.81
C ILE A 415 -11.18 0.78 14.30
N ALA A 416 -10.92 0.75 15.59
CA ALA A 416 -9.93 -0.15 16.18
C ALA A 416 -10.37 -0.70 17.54
N VAL A 417 -9.92 -1.92 17.84
CA VAL A 417 -10.02 -2.55 19.15
C VAL A 417 -8.60 -2.68 19.68
N ASP A 418 -8.28 -1.93 20.73
CA ASP A 418 -7.03 -2.04 21.46
C ASP A 418 -7.25 -3.00 22.64
N THR A 419 -6.66 -4.20 22.56
CA THR A 419 -6.86 -5.23 23.58
C THR A 419 -6.10 -4.97 24.86
N GLU A 420 -5.04 -4.15 24.80
CA GLU A 420 -4.24 -3.78 25.98
C GLU A 420 -4.95 -2.68 26.78
N ARG A 421 -5.47 -1.65 26.09
CA ARG A 421 -6.28 -0.59 26.72
C ARG A 421 -7.72 -1.02 26.98
N GLN A 422 -8.13 -2.18 26.48
CA GLN A 422 -9.50 -2.70 26.51
C GLN A 422 -10.53 -1.69 25.97
N ALA A 423 -10.18 -1.06 24.84
CA ALA A 423 -10.90 0.11 24.33
C ALA A 423 -11.31 -0.08 22.86
N LEU A 424 -12.54 0.34 22.56
CA LEU A 424 -13.02 0.51 21.19
C LEU A 424 -12.75 1.94 20.76
N LEU A 425 -11.78 2.12 19.87
CA LEU A 425 -11.38 3.42 19.35
C LEU A 425 -12.21 3.73 18.10
N THR A 426 -12.95 4.82 18.15
CA THR A 426 -13.73 5.34 17.02
C THR A 426 -12.85 6.20 16.11
N ASN A 427 -13.34 6.50 14.90
CA ASN A 427 -12.65 7.36 13.93
C ASN A 427 -12.16 8.68 14.55
N GLU A 428 -13.02 9.39 15.28
CA GLU A 428 -12.65 10.66 15.91
C GLU A 428 -11.61 10.48 17.01
N THR A 429 -11.75 9.44 17.84
CA THR A 429 -10.78 9.12 18.90
C THR A 429 -9.40 8.88 18.31
N ILE A 430 -9.31 8.03 17.29
CA ILE A 430 -8.06 7.66 16.62
C ILE A 430 -7.40 8.92 16.03
N LYS A 431 -8.14 9.67 15.20
CA LYS A 431 -7.62 10.85 14.50
C LYS A 431 -7.17 11.94 15.48
N ARG A 432 -7.94 12.18 16.55
CA ARG A 432 -7.62 13.17 17.57
C ARG A 432 -6.41 12.78 18.41
N GLU A 433 -6.27 11.51 18.79
CA GLU A 433 -5.08 11.03 19.49
C GLU A 433 -3.82 11.22 18.63
N ILE A 434 -3.88 10.87 17.34
CA ILE A 434 -2.75 10.99 16.42
C ILE A 434 -2.41 12.46 16.14
N ALA A 435 -3.42 13.30 15.89
CA ALA A 435 -3.24 14.72 15.63
C ALA A 435 -2.60 15.49 16.80
N ARG A 436 -2.73 14.97 18.03
CA ARG A 436 -2.15 15.56 19.25
C ARG A 436 -0.78 15.02 19.63
N ARG A 437 -0.24 14.04 18.89
CA ARG A 437 1.09 13.49 19.16
C ARG A 437 2.20 14.52 19.01
N GLN A 438 2.04 15.43 18.05
CA GLN A 438 3.00 16.49 17.75
C GLN A 438 2.27 17.80 17.42
N PRO A 439 2.93 18.95 17.54
CA PRO A 439 2.34 20.24 17.22
C PRO A 439 2.33 20.51 15.70
N TYR A 440 1.71 19.61 14.92
CA TYR A 440 1.69 19.68 13.45
C TYR A 440 1.21 21.03 12.91
N ARG A 441 0.18 21.60 13.56
CA ARG A 441 -0.34 22.93 13.20
C ARG A 441 0.71 24.01 13.35
N ALA A 442 1.48 23.98 14.43
CA ALA A 442 2.55 24.95 14.66
C ALA A 442 3.65 24.79 13.60
N TRP A 443 4.06 23.56 13.29
CA TRP A 443 5.06 23.29 12.26
C TRP A 443 4.62 23.80 10.88
N ILE A 444 3.39 23.47 10.47
CA ILE A 444 2.84 23.90 9.19
C ILE A 444 2.69 25.43 9.12
N SER A 445 2.20 26.06 10.19
CA SER A 445 2.01 27.52 10.21
C SER A 445 3.33 28.28 10.22
N THR A 446 4.38 27.69 10.78
CA THR A 446 5.71 28.32 10.87
C THR A 446 6.49 28.17 9.57
N HIS A 447 6.40 27.01 8.92
CA HIS A 447 7.37 26.62 7.87
C HIS A 447 6.79 26.55 6.45
N MET A 448 5.49 26.27 6.29
CA MET A 448 4.89 26.08 4.97
C MET A 448 4.64 27.42 4.29
N ILE A 449 5.27 27.66 3.14
CA ILE A 449 5.06 28.87 2.35
C ILE A 449 3.92 28.64 1.35
N ARG A 450 2.93 29.53 1.35
CA ARG A 450 1.76 29.47 0.46
C ARG A 450 1.68 30.74 -0.39
N PRO A 451 2.13 30.71 -1.66
CA PRO A 451 2.20 31.90 -2.49
C PRO A 451 0.84 32.60 -2.68
N HIS A 452 -0.24 31.83 -2.75
CA HIS A 452 -1.61 32.34 -2.86
C HIS A 452 -2.09 33.12 -1.62
N GLU A 453 -1.52 32.88 -0.43
CA GLU A 453 -1.84 33.62 0.80
C GLU A 453 -1.01 34.90 0.93
N ILE A 454 0.22 34.89 0.42
CA ILE A 454 1.14 36.03 0.45
C ILE A 454 0.78 37.07 -0.63
N GLY A 455 0.20 36.60 -1.74
CA GLY A 455 -0.10 37.41 -2.92
C GLY A 455 1.14 37.61 -3.78
N VAL A 456 1.17 36.99 -4.95
CA VAL A 456 2.27 37.15 -5.92
C VAL A 456 1.96 38.33 -6.85
N PRO A 457 2.76 39.42 -6.85
CA PRO A 457 2.51 40.55 -7.74
C PRO A 457 2.70 40.17 -9.21
N GLU A 458 1.93 40.71 -10.15
CA GLU A 458 2.13 40.48 -11.60
C GLU A 458 3.55 40.86 -12.07
N ALA A 459 4.13 41.92 -11.48
CA ALA A 459 5.51 42.34 -11.72
C ALA A 459 6.55 41.25 -11.41
N ALA A 460 6.16 40.19 -10.69
CA ALA A 460 6.99 39.03 -10.40
C ALA A 460 7.35 38.19 -11.63
N SER A 461 6.58 38.32 -12.73
CA SER A 461 6.71 37.54 -13.96
C SER A 461 8.13 37.55 -14.51
N GLY A 462 8.70 38.74 -14.70
CA GLY A 462 10.03 38.91 -15.31
C GLY A 462 10.16 38.31 -16.73
N ALA A 463 9.07 37.83 -17.33
CA ALA A 463 9.09 37.21 -18.64
C ALA A 463 9.02 38.22 -19.77
N VAL A 464 9.54 37.80 -20.92
CA VAL A 464 9.45 38.56 -22.16
C VAL A 464 8.06 38.37 -22.76
N ASP A 465 7.32 39.46 -22.91
CA ASP A 465 6.08 39.46 -23.68
C ASP A 465 6.40 39.40 -25.18
N TRP A 466 6.40 38.18 -25.72
CA TRP A 466 6.56 37.94 -27.15
C TRP A 466 5.31 38.40 -27.91
N SER A 467 5.50 39.14 -28.99
CA SER A 467 4.40 39.62 -29.83
C SER A 467 4.76 39.56 -31.33
N GLY A 468 3.75 39.70 -32.18
CA GLY A 468 3.91 39.74 -33.64
C GLY A 468 4.58 38.50 -34.22
N GLU A 469 5.53 38.71 -35.13
CA GLU A 469 6.19 37.64 -35.88
C GLU A 469 7.02 36.67 -35.02
N GLU A 470 7.59 37.15 -33.91
CA GLU A 470 8.41 36.32 -33.01
C GLU A 470 7.55 35.27 -32.29
N LEU A 471 6.36 35.67 -31.81
CA LEU A 471 5.40 34.76 -31.21
C LEU A 471 4.96 33.68 -32.20
N VAL A 472 4.59 34.10 -33.42
CA VAL A 472 4.16 33.17 -34.49
C VAL A 472 5.28 32.21 -34.88
N ARG A 473 6.53 32.66 -34.92
CA ARG A 473 7.69 31.80 -35.20
C ARG A 473 7.85 30.72 -34.15
N ARG A 474 7.77 31.08 -32.87
CA ARG A 474 7.86 30.12 -31.75
C ARG A 474 6.71 29.13 -31.75
N GLN A 475 5.48 29.59 -31.98
CA GLN A 475 4.31 28.72 -32.15
C GLN A 475 4.55 27.67 -33.24
N LYS A 476 5.06 28.09 -34.41
CA LYS A 476 5.41 27.17 -35.51
C LYS A 476 6.50 26.18 -35.12
N CYS A 477 7.55 26.61 -34.39
CA CYS A 477 8.60 25.71 -33.90
C CYS A 477 8.05 24.60 -33.00
N PHE A 478 7.00 24.87 -32.22
CA PHE A 478 6.34 23.89 -31.35
C PHE A 478 5.10 23.23 -31.99
N GLY A 479 4.88 23.42 -33.29
CA GLY A 479 3.81 22.74 -34.03
C GLY A 479 2.40 23.28 -33.80
N TYR A 480 2.23 24.46 -33.21
CA TYR A 480 0.91 25.09 -33.05
C TYR A 480 0.36 25.52 -34.41
N GLY A 481 -0.84 25.06 -34.73
CA GLY A 481 -1.63 25.48 -35.89
C GLY A 481 -2.76 26.44 -35.51
N SER A 482 -3.47 26.94 -36.54
CA SER A 482 -4.69 27.74 -36.33
C SER A 482 -5.77 26.97 -35.59
N GLU A 483 -5.89 25.65 -35.81
CA GLU A 483 -6.85 24.81 -35.11
C GLU A 483 -6.56 24.74 -33.59
N ASP A 484 -5.29 24.64 -33.17
CA ASP A 484 -4.94 24.66 -31.74
C ASP A 484 -5.32 26.01 -31.09
N LEU A 485 -5.11 27.12 -31.79
CA LEU A 485 -5.46 28.45 -31.30
C LEU A 485 -6.99 28.67 -31.27
N ASP A 486 -7.68 28.38 -32.37
CA ASP A 486 -9.09 28.73 -32.56
C ASP A 486 -10.02 27.73 -31.88
N ARG A 487 -9.71 26.42 -31.92
CA ARG A 487 -10.60 25.36 -31.43
C ARG A 487 -10.24 24.86 -30.03
N ILE A 488 -8.99 25.01 -29.59
CA ILE A 488 -8.55 24.53 -28.27
C ILE A 488 -8.36 25.71 -27.30
N LEU A 489 -7.43 26.61 -27.60
CA LEU A 489 -7.04 27.67 -26.66
C LEU A 489 -8.12 28.76 -26.51
N THR A 490 -8.73 29.21 -27.60
CA THR A 490 -9.75 30.28 -27.55
C THR A 490 -10.95 29.89 -26.67
N PRO A 491 -11.55 28.68 -26.80
CA PRO A 491 -12.60 28.23 -25.88
C PRO A 491 -12.13 28.12 -24.43
N MET A 492 -10.91 27.60 -24.18
CA MET A 492 -10.34 27.53 -22.83
C MET A 492 -10.25 28.91 -22.17
N LEU A 493 -9.85 29.93 -22.92
CA LEU A 493 -9.74 31.31 -22.44
C LEU A 493 -11.10 31.96 -22.19
N LEU A 494 -12.04 31.81 -23.12
CA LEU A 494 -13.34 32.50 -23.05
C LEU A 494 -14.32 31.81 -22.08
N GLU A 495 -14.30 30.47 -22.03
CA GLU A 495 -15.28 29.68 -21.27
C GLU A 495 -14.73 29.07 -19.99
N SER A 496 -13.40 29.13 -19.78
CA SER A 496 -12.72 28.45 -18.65
C SER A 496 -13.01 26.95 -18.60
N LYS A 497 -13.15 26.32 -19.78
CA LYS A 497 -13.44 24.89 -19.96
C LYS A 497 -12.67 24.36 -21.16
N GLU A 498 -12.34 23.07 -21.13
CA GLU A 498 -11.85 22.41 -22.34
C GLU A 498 -12.95 22.38 -23.43
N PRO A 499 -12.58 22.46 -24.71
CA PRO A 499 -13.54 22.42 -25.81
C PRO A 499 -14.23 21.05 -25.90
N VAL A 500 -15.51 21.05 -26.26
CA VAL A 500 -16.28 19.81 -26.51
C VAL A 500 -16.38 19.54 -28.01
N GLY A 501 -15.99 18.34 -28.42
CA GLY A 501 -16.12 17.83 -29.79
C GLY A 501 -17.07 16.63 -29.90
N ALA A 502 -17.22 16.11 -31.12
CA ALA A 502 -18.00 14.91 -31.42
C ALA A 502 -17.32 14.09 -32.55
N MET A 503 -17.80 12.86 -32.77
CA MET A 503 -17.20 11.84 -33.64
C MET A 503 -15.92 11.21 -33.05
N GLY A 504 -15.46 10.12 -33.67
CA GLY A 504 -14.21 9.45 -33.28
C GLY A 504 -12.98 10.13 -33.89
N ASP A 505 -11.80 9.91 -33.29
CA ASP A 505 -10.52 10.30 -33.87
C ASP A 505 -10.23 9.43 -35.12
N ASP A 506 -10.44 10.01 -36.30
CA ASP A 506 -10.19 9.37 -37.60
C ASP A 506 -8.80 9.68 -38.15
N THR A 507 -7.96 10.36 -37.36
CA THR A 507 -6.58 10.66 -37.75
C THR A 507 -5.70 9.41 -37.62
N PRO A 508 -4.65 9.25 -38.46
CA PRO A 508 -3.71 8.15 -38.30
C PRO A 508 -3.08 8.17 -36.91
N LEU A 509 -2.78 6.98 -36.37
CA LEU A 509 -1.93 6.87 -35.18
C LEU A 509 -0.64 7.67 -35.39
N ALA A 510 -0.12 8.29 -34.33
CA ALA A 510 1.01 9.23 -34.45
C ALA A 510 2.22 8.65 -35.20
N VAL A 511 2.52 7.36 -34.99
CA VAL A 511 3.61 6.63 -35.67
C VAL A 511 3.38 6.39 -37.17
N LEU A 512 2.13 6.42 -37.63
CA LEU A 512 1.72 6.23 -39.03
C LEU A 512 1.42 7.55 -39.75
N SER A 513 1.46 8.67 -39.04
CA SER A 513 1.13 9.97 -39.61
C SER A 513 2.23 10.43 -40.55
N GLU A 514 1.84 10.92 -41.72
CA GLU A 514 2.75 11.56 -42.68
C GLU A 514 3.14 12.99 -42.24
N LYS A 515 2.47 13.53 -41.21
CA LYS A 515 2.74 14.85 -40.64
C LYS A 515 3.56 14.73 -39.36
N PRO A 516 4.47 15.68 -39.05
CA PRO A 516 5.20 15.72 -37.78
C PRO A 516 4.24 15.65 -36.60
N GLN A 517 4.53 14.77 -35.64
CA GLN A 517 3.72 14.58 -34.45
C GLN A 517 4.49 15.00 -33.20
N LEU A 518 3.80 15.64 -32.27
CA LEU A 518 4.37 16.03 -30.98
C LEU A 518 4.44 14.83 -30.03
N LEU A 519 5.42 14.83 -29.15
CA LEU A 519 5.74 13.68 -28.28
C LEU A 519 4.52 13.20 -27.46
N TYR A 520 3.72 14.13 -26.95
CA TYR A 520 2.54 13.78 -26.15
C TYR A 520 1.47 12.99 -26.92
N ARG A 521 1.46 12.99 -28.25
CA ARG A 521 0.51 12.16 -29.04
C ARG A 521 0.80 10.66 -29.00
N TYR A 522 2.03 10.29 -28.67
CA TYR A 522 2.45 8.89 -28.50
C TYR A 522 2.01 8.29 -27.16
N PHE A 523 1.72 9.14 -26.17
CA PHE A 523 1.24 8.71 -24.86
C PHE A 523 -0.28 8.67 -24.85
N LYS A 524 -0.85 7.53 -24.48
CA LYS A 524 -2.30 7.37 -24.29
C LYS A 524 -2.60 7.33 -22.80
N GLN A 525 -3.57 8.13 -22.38
CA GLN A 525 -4.04 8.14 -21.01
C GLN A 525 -4.62 6.77 -20.67
N ARG A 526 -4.15 6.17 -19.57
CA ARG A 526 -4.74 4.95 -19.04
C ARG A 526 -6.04 5.31 -18.33
N PHE A 527 -7.02 4.44 -18.41
CA PHE A 527 -8.27 4.56 -17.66
C PHE A 527 -8.58 3.24 -16.97
N ALA A 528 -9.37 3.32 -15.90
CA ALA A 528 -9.79 2.16 -15.13
C ALA A 528 -11.06 1.55 -15.73
N GLN A 529 -11.12 0.22 -15.76
CA GLN A 529 -12.28 -0.51 -16.23
C GLN A 529 -12.43 -1.80 -15.42
N VAL A 530 -13.62 -2.03 -14.86
CA VAL A 530 -14.00 -3.18 -14.01
C VAL A 530 -13.26 -3.24 -12.67
N THR A 531 -11.94 -3.29 -12.64
CA THR A 531 -11.13 -3.59 -11.44
C THR A 531 -11.19 -2.47 -10.39
N ASN A 532 -11.24 -1.22 -10.83
CA ASN A 532 -11.55 -0.06 -10.00
C ASN A 532 -12.44 0.95 -10.76
N PRO A 533 -13.30 1.70 -10.06
CA PRO A 533 -14.16 2.70 -10.68
C PRO A 533 -13.39 4.01 -10.95
N PRO A 534 -13.74 4.77 -12.01
CA PRO A 534 -13.35 6.17 -12.13
C PRO A 534 -14.12 7.03 -11.12
N ILE A 535 -13.59 8.22 -10.82
CA ILE A 535 -14.20 9.23 -9.94
C ILE A 535 -14.86 10.30 -10.82
N ASP A 536 -15.99 10.86 -10.39
CA ASP A 536 -16.62 12.01 -11.05
C ASP A 536 -15.92 13.32 -10.65
N PRO A 537 -15.11 13.96 -11.53
CA PRO A 537 -14.33 15.13 -11.17
C PRO A 537 -15.17 16.39 -10.92
N LEU A 538 -16.46 16.37 -11.27
CA LEU A 538 -17.37 17.49 -11.06
C LEU A 538 -18.19 17.31 -9.78
N ARG A 539 -18.79 16.14 -9.58
CA ARG A 539 -19.68 15.85 -8.45
C ARG A 539 -18.91 15.43 -7.19
N GLU A 540 -17.77 14.79 -7.35
CA GLU A 540 -16.94 14.29 -6.25
C GLU A 540 -15.62 15.08 -6.14
N ARG A 541 -15.63 16.35 -6.56
CA ARG A 541 -14.43 17.22 -6.52
C ARG A 541 -13.80 17.33 -5.11
N LEU A 542 -14.62 17.22 -4.06
CA LEU A 542 -14.20 17.33 -2.65
C LEU A 542 -13.14 16.29 -2.23
N VAL A 543 -13.10 15.14 -2.91
CA VAL A 543 -12.10 14.09 -2.64
C VAL A 543 -10.85 14.20 -3.51
N MET A 544 -10.80 15.16 -4.43
CA MET A 544 -9.67 15.38 -5.34
C MET A 544 -8.84 16.61 -4.94
N SER A 545 -7.56 16.64 -5.31
CA SER A 545 -6.67 17.76 -5.04
C SER A 545 -5.55 17.83 -6.07
N LEU A 546 -5.23 19.04 -6.55
CA LEU A 546 -4.07 19.34 -7.39
C LEU A 546 -2.95 20.06 -6.61
N ASN A 547 -3.10 20.18 -5.29
CA ASN A 547 -2.10 20.80 -4.44
C ASN A 547 -0.74 20.15 -4.66
N THR A 548 0.26 20.98 -4.94
CA THR A 548 1.61 20.56 -5.26
C THR A 548 2.58 21.24 -4.30
N ALA A 549 3.45 20.46 -3.68
CA ALA A 549 4.47 20.97 -2.77
C ALA A 549 5.86 20.75 -3.37
N VAL A 550 6.70 21.78 -3.36
CA VAL A 550 8.06 21.75 -3.89
C VAL A 550 9.07 22.14 -2.82
N GLY A 551 10.26 21.55 -2.90
CA GLY A 551 11.35 21.73 -1.93
C GLY A 551 11.94 20.41 -1.45
N PRO A 552 13.01 20.47 -0.64
CA PRO A 552 13.68 19.30 -0.07
C PRO A 552 12.71 18.46 0.77
N ARG A 553 12.71 17.14 0.57
CA ARG A 553 11.85 16.22 1.34
C ARG A 553 12.59 15.72 2.57
N ALA A 554 11.90 15.68 3.71
CA ALA A 554 12.43 15.05 4.91
C ALA A 554 12.37 13.52 4.80
N CYS A 555 13.19 12.83 5.61
CA CYS A 555 13.17 11.38 5.70
C CYS A 555 11.79 10.86 6.10
N LEU A 556 11.30 9.84 5.38
CA LEU A 556 9.99 9.22 5.61
C LEU A 556 9.80 8.68 7.04
N LEU A 557 10.88 8.21 7.66
CA LEU A 557 10.84 7.58 8.98
C LEU A 557 10.88 8.59 10.13
N ASP A 558 11.15 9.87 9.84
CA ASP A 558 11.24 10.93 10.82
C ASP A 558 9.89 11.64 11.04
N GLU A 559 9.80 12.34 12.17
CA GLU A 559 8.65 13.16 12.57
C GLU A 559 9.17 14.48 13.14
N VAL A 560 9.57 15.38 12.24
CA VAL A 560 10.28 16.63 12.54
C VAL A 560 9.61 17.82 11.87
N ASP A 561 9.75 19.00 12.47
CA ASP A 561 9.16 20.24 11.95
C ASP A 561 9.67 20.61 10.56
N ASP A 562 10.91 20.27 10.25
CA ASP A 562 11.58 20.53 8.98
C ASP A 562 10.84 19.94 7.76
N ALA A 563 10.08 18.86 7.93
CA ALA A 563 9.26 18.27 6.88
C ALA A 563 8.18 19.24 6.35
N ALA A 564 7.78 20.23 7.14
CA ALA A 564 6.83 21.26 6.75
C ALA A 564 7.44 22.43 5.96
N ARG A 565 8.78 22.50 5.80
CA ARG A 565 9.48 23.57 5.06
C ARG A 565 9.41 23.36 3.55
N LEU A 566 8.22 23.53 3.00
CA LEU A 566 7.94 23.42 1.57
C LEU A 566 7.19 24.65 1.07
N ILE A 567 7.22 24.84 -0.25
CA ILE A 567 6.36 25.80 -0.93
C ILE A 567 5.17 25.03 -1.50
N LYS A 568 3.95 25.38 -1.08
CA LYS A 568 2.72 24.70 -1.49
C LYS A 568 1.85 25.57 -2.39
N PHE A 569 1.66 25.10 -3.61
CA PHE A 569 0.76 25.65 -4.62
C PHE A 569 -0.56 24.90 -4.64
N GLN A 570 -1.63 25.56 -5.11
CA GLN A 570 -2.95 24.95 -5.27
C GLN A 570 -3.07 24.07 -6.53
N SER A 571 -2.12 24.22 -7.46
CA SER A 571 -2.09 23.57 -8.77
C SER A 571 -0.64 23.36 -9.21
N PRO A 572 -0.34 22.34 -10.03
CA PRO A 572 0.95 22.25 -10.72
C PRO A 572 1.07 23.27 -11.86
N ILE A 573 -0.02 23.93 -12.27
CA ILE A 573 -0.01 24.98 -13.29
C ILE A 573 0.31 26.30 -12.61
N LEU A 574 1.44 26.89 -12.97
CA LEU A 574 1.90 28.18 -12.49
C LEU A 574 1.72 29.25 -13.56
N THR A 575 1.20 30.40 -13.15
CA THR A 575 1.29 31.61 -13.95
C THR A 575 2.74 32.06 -14.07
N THR A 576 3.05 32.87 -15.08
CA THR A 576 4.40 33.40 -15.26
C THR A 576 4.86 34.21 -14.04
N ALA A 577 3.93 34.92 -13.38
CA ALA A 577 4.19 35.64 -12.13
C ALA A 577 4.59 34.70 -10.99
N GLU A 578 3.86 33.61 -10.79
CA GLU A 578 4.18 32.58 -9.78
C GLU A 578 5.50 31.89 -10.07
N PHE A 579 5.79 31.57 -11.33
CA PHE A 579 7.07 30.97 -11.72
C PHE A 579 8.24 31.94 -11.49
N GLY A 580 8.10 33.20 -11.89
CA GLY A 580 9.12 34.22 -11.63
C GLY A 580 9.32 34.48 -10.13
N TRP A 581 8.25 34.40 -9.32
CA TRP A 581 8.35 34.43 -7.86
C TRP A 581 9.10 33.22 -7.30
N LEU A 582 8.82 32.00 -7.79
CA LEU A 582 9.48 30.77 -7.36
C LEU A 582 10.99 30.84 -7.60
N ARG A 583 11.43 31.40 -8.73
CA ARG A 583 12.86 31.63 -9.02
C ARG A 583 13.57 32.53 -7.99
N ARG A 584 12.83 33.36 -7.25
CA ARG A 584 13.36 34.22 -6.19
C ARG A 584 13.13 33.65 -4.79
N ALA A 585 12.56 32.45 -4.66
CA ALA A 585 12.26 31.83 -3.38
C ALA A 585 13.51 31.59 -2.50
N ALA A 586 14.69 31.44 -3.11
CA ALA A 586 15.97 31.37 -2.41
C ALA A 586 16.26 32.60 -1.52
N ALA A 587 15.67 33.77 -1.83
CA ALA A 587 15.79 34.96 -0.99
C ALA A 587 14.93 34.89 0.28
N LEU A 588 13.92 34.01 0.31
CA LEU A 588 13.09 33.73 1.49
C LEU A 588 13.73 32.66 2.36
N ASP A 589 14.18 31.57 1.74
CA ASP A 589 14.93 30.50 2.39
C ASP A 589 15.98 29.96 1.39
N PRO A 590 17.28 30.03 1.71
CA PRO A 590 18.36 29.54 0.84
C PRO A 590 18.21 28.08 0.40
N ARG A 591 17.44 27.27 1.14
CA ARG A 591 17.14 25.88 0.77
C ARG A 591 16.36 25.76 -0.54
N PHE A 592 15.62 26.79 -0.95
CA PHE A 592 14.93 26.84 -2.24
C PHE A 592 15.81 27.40 -3.36
N ALA A 593 17.13 27.17 -3.27
CA ALA A 593 18.06 27.47 -4.36
C ALA A 593 17.64 26.68 -5.62
N HIS A 594 17.65 27.35 -6.77
CA HIS A 594 17.25 26.77 -8.04
C HIS A 594 18.38 26.78 -9.05
N ARG A 595 18.29 25.89 -10.05
CA ARG A 595 19.14 25.89 -11.24
C ARG A 595 18.29 25.91 -12.50
N GLU A 596 18.52 26.88 -13.38
CA GLU A 596 18.01 26.83 -14.74
C GLU A 596 18.91 25.95 -15.60
N ILE A 597 18.32 24.94 -16.23
CA ILE A 597 18.99 24.01 -17.14
C ILE A 597 18.50 24.29 -18.56
N ASP A 598 19.44 24.41 -19.49
CA ASP A 598 19.14 24.64 -20.89
C ASP A 598 18.71 23.33 -21.57
N CYS A 599 17.41 23.17 -21.78
CA CYS A 599 16.84 22.00 -22.45
C CYS A 599 16.85 22.11 -24.00
N THR A 600 17.79 22.87 -24.58
CA THR A 600 17.95 22.98 -26.04
C THR A 600 19.20 22.25 -26.54
N PHE A 601 19.33 22.13 -27.87
CA PHE A 601 20.51 21.55 -28.52
C PHE A 601 20.82 22.24 -29.86
N PRO A 602 22.10 22.32 -30.27
CA PRO A 602 22.46 22.97 -31.53
C PRO A 602 21.97 22.19 -32.75
N VAL A 603 21.32 22.89 -33.68
CA VAL A 603 20.85 22.30 -34.95
C VAL A 603 22.01 21.75 -35.79
N ALA A 604 23.20 22.33 -35.67
CA ALA A 604 24.40 21.92 -36.40
C ALA A 604 24.87 20.49 -36.05
N GLU A 605 24.48 19.96 -34.89
CA GLU A 605 24.82 18.60 -34.44
C GLU A 605 23.92 17.53 -35.07
N GLY A 606 22.89 17.93 -35.82
CA GLY A 606 21.97 17.01 -36.46
C GLY A 606 21.16 16.17 -35.46
N PRO A 607 20.60 15.03 -35.90
CA PRO A 607 19.73 14.19 -35.06
C PRO A 607 20.41 13.62 -33.80
N GLU A 608 21.71 13.31 -33.88
CA GLU A 608 22.47 12.75 -32.76
C GLU A 608 22.65 13.76 -31.61
N GLY A 609 22.60 15.07 -31.91
CA GLY A 609 22.70 16.13 -30.90
C GLY A 609 21.61 16.07 -29.83
N LEU A 610 20.42 15.52 -30.15
CA LEU A 610 19.36 15.34 -29.16
C LEU A 610 19.76 14.35 -28.07
N ALA A 611 20.40 13.23 -28.43
CA ALA A 611 20.82 12.22 -27.47
C ALA A 611 21.87 12.79 -26.51
N THR A 612 22.89 13.47 -27.06
CA THR A 612 23.92 14.16 -26.27
C THR A 612 23.33 15.24 -25.37
N ALA A 613 22.35 16.01 -25.85
CA ALA A 613 21.69 17.03 -25.05
C ALA A 613 20.88 16.44 -23.88
N VAL A 614 20.20 15.32 -24.08
CA VAL A 614 19.50 14.62 -22.99
C VAL A 614 20.49 14.14 -21.93
N GLU A 615 21.64 13.57 -22.32
CA GLU A 615 22.69 13.16 -21.38
C GLU A 615 23.26 14.37 -20.60
N ARG A 616 23.53 15.47 -21.31
CA ARG A 616 23.99 16.73 -20.70
C ARG A 616 22.99 17.24 -19.66
N ILE A 617 21.69 17.30 -20.01
CA ILE A 617 20.63 17.79 -19.11
C ILE A 617 20.58 16.93 -17.83
N CYS A 618 20.69 15.61 -17.96
CA CYS A 618 20.74 14.70 -16.80
C CYS A 618 21.95 14.98 -15.90
N GLN A 619 23.14 15.17 -16.49
CA GLN A 619 24.38 15.45 -15.73
C GLN A 619 24.34 16.84 -15.06
N GLU A 620 23.86 17.86 -15.76
CA GLU A 620 23.70 19.21 -15.22
C GLU A 620 22.70 19.22 -14.06
N ALA A 621 21.61 18.45 -14.15
CA ALA A 621 20.64 18.29 -13.07
C ALA A 621 21.24 17.59 -11.84
N GLU A 622 21.95 16.48 -12.03
CA GLU A 622 22.63 15.76 -10.95
C GLU A 622 23.66 16.66 -10.24
N ALA A 623 24.53 17.33 -11.01
CA ALA A 623 25.52 18.25 -10.46
C ALA A 623 24.88 19.45 -9.72
N ALA A 624 23.72 19.93 -10.17
CA ALA A 624 23.01 21.01 -9.48
C ALA A 624 22.45 20.56 -8.13
N VAL A 625 21.88 19.35 -8.05
CA VAL A 625 21.39 18.75 -6.81
C VAL A 625 22.55 18.50 -5.84
N ASP A 626 23.67 17.95 -6.32
CA ASP A 626 24.88 17.74 -5.52
C ASP A 626 25.47 19.06 -4.97
N ALA A 627 25.31 20.16 -5.73
CA ALA A 627 25.68 21.50 -5.30
C ALA A 627 24.69 22.15 -4.32
N GLY A 628 23.60 21.46 -3.96
CA GLY A 628 22.60 21.90 -2.98
C GLY A 628 21.43 22.68 -3.56
N CYS A 629 21.21 22.64 -4.89
CA CYS A 629 19.97 23.17 -5.49
C CYS A 629 18.82 22.18 -5.24
N SER A 630 17.63 22.69 -4.90
CA SER A 630 16.44 21.86 -4.65
C SER A 630 15.31 22.09 -5.66
N LEU A 631 15.48 23.05 -6.57
CA LEU A 631 14.46 23.50 -7.53
C LEU A 631 15.02 23.64 -8.95
#